data_AF-A0A7J7ICD3-F1
#
_entry.id   AF-A0A7J7ICD3-F1
#
_cell.length_a   1.000
_cell.length_b   1.000
_cell.length_c   1.000
_cell.angle_alpha   90.00
_cell.angle_beta   90.00
_cell.angle_gamma   90.00
#
_symmetry.space_group_name_H-M   'P 1'
#
loop_
_entity.id
_entity.type
_entity.pdbx_description
1 polymer ?
#
loop_
_entity_poly.entity_id
_entity_poly.type
_entity_poly.pdbx_seq_one_letter_code
_entity_poly.pdbx_strand_id
1 'polypeptide(L)'
;MRKRRSSLRRIKAAYEVLRDATLRAVYDEAGFAGLDAVISVQSRYERMKKALEALRQPDENAASSEELAFWGLDTGSLFLLEGGADVAAEPEQVSMSDDQVTNARPRSIPEAIANLSHPDEGYRYYAVWWLSRFRVREATSALINVLRHSRDRTSLGGYPLRRRAALALGNIGALEALEALEEALDGSADWHVRHRAAEAIAKILMQHSEYVPSERLVEALLIRLEQFQHETTSNDSAAMTPPGFDLSALDDAKRARLLEIFAKRQADEARARRRTQTPTLGVDMNSAAMQEPYEWLLKALGYSAARLRLNEASWARLKERVLAAMRPLIHHPVPLVQYAAHKALYQATGERVHLQALQRGLAFGAEHHFSQRVLVRDLGELGQLESAEAIASCAMVENSFKVFALRQIMQRSGLELAHPSLEPLFLLLDELL
;
A
#
# COMPACT_ATOMS: atom_id res chain seq x y z
N MET A 1 -28.83 -15.00 -47.99
CA MET A 1 -29.79 -14.11 -47.26
C MET A 1 -29.41 -13.78 -45.81
N ARG A 2 -28.65 -14.60 -45.06
CA ARG A 2 -28.29 -14.36 -43.65
C ARG A 2 -27.35 -13.15 -43.41
N LYS A 3 -26.34 -12.93 -44.26
CA LYS A 3 -25.41 -11.77 -44.16
C LYS A 3 -26.07 -10.39 -44.39
N ARG A 4 -27.10 -10.31 -45.25
CA ARG A 4 -27.83 -9.04 -45.48
C ARG A 4 -28.73 -8.66 -44.29
N ARG A 5 -29.28 -9.64 -43.55
CA ARG A 5 -30.10 -9.38 -42.37
C ARG A 5 -29.29 -8.86 -41.17
N SER A 6 -28.03 -9.26 -41.00
CA SER A 6 -27.16 -8.73 -39.92
C SER A 6 -26.68 -7.30 -40.22
N SER A 7 -26.42 -6.98 -41.49
CA SER A 7 -26.05 -5.63 -41.93
C SER A 7 -27.20 -4.63 -41.72
N LEU A 8 -28.44 -4.99 -42.08
CA LEU A 8 -29.61 -4.14 -41.84
C LEU A 8 -29.89 -3.88 -40.35
N ARG A 9 -29.66 -4.87 -39.47
CA ARG A 9 -29.78 -4.67 -38.01
C ARG A 9 -28.73 -3.71 -37.47
N ARG A 10 -27.48 -3.80 -37.93
CA ARG A 10 -26.40 -2.88 -37.53
C ARG A 10 -26.65 -1.47 -38.02
N ILE A 11 -27.14 -1.31 -39.25
CA ILE A 11 -27.50 0.00 -39.81
C ILE A 11 -28.67 0.62 -39.04
N LYS A 12 -29.69 -0.17 -38.69
CA LYS A 12 -30.83 0.31 -37.89
C LYS A 12 -30.42 0.74 -36.48
N ALA A 13 -29.54 -0.04 -35.82
CA ALA A 13 -29.01 0.31 -34.50
C ALA A 13 -28.14 1.59 -34.55
N ALA A 14 -27.29 1.73 -35.56
CA ALA A 14 -26.50 2.96 -35.76
C ALA A 14 -27.40 4.18 -36.03
N TYR A 15 -28.49 4.01 -36.80
CA TYR A 15 -29.45 5.07 -37.07
C TYR A 15 -30.26 5.48 -35.83
N GLU A 16 -30.60 4.53 -34.94
CA GLU A 16 -31.28 4.83 -33.67
C GLU A 16 -30.39 5.63 -32.70
N VAL A 17 -29.08 5.35 -32.67
CA VAL A 17 -28.11 6.11 -31.87
C VAL A 17 -27.85 7.52 -32.44
N LEU A 18 -27.78 7.65 -33.77
CA LEU A 18 -27.58 8.95 -34.45
C LEU A 18 -28.85 9.81 -34.57
N ARG A 19 -30.00 9.33 -34.08
CA ARG A 19 -31.24 10.12 -34.00
C ARG A 19 -31.22 11.11 -32.83
N ASP A 20 -30.43 10.82 -31.81
CA ASP A 20 -30.20 11.72 -30.68
C ASP A 20 -29.26 12.84 -31.11
N ALA A 21 -29.74 14.09 -31.06
CA ALA A 21 -29.02 15.26 -31.56
C ALA A 21 -27.68 15.48 -30.82
N THR A 22 -27.63 15.15 -29.53
CA THR A 22 -26.44 15.26 -28.69
C THR A 22 -25.40 14.19 -29.03
N LEU A 23 -25.81 12.93 -29.16
CA LEU A 23 -24.89 11.85 -29.55
C LEU A 23 -24.39 12.01 -30.98
N ARG A 24 -25.22 12.56 -31.87
CA ARG A 24 -24.83 12.89 -33.24
C ARG A 24 -23.78 14.00 -33.30
N ALA A 25 -23.93 15.06 -32.50
CA ALA A 25 -22.92 16.12 -32.41
C ALA A 25 -21.56 15.56 -31.95
N VAL A 26 -21.56 14.69 -30.94
CA VAL A 26 -20.34 14.02 -30.46
C VAL A 26 -19.73 13.09 -31.53
N TYR A 27 -20.57 12.38 -32.30
CA TYR A 27 -20.10 11.58 -33.42
C TYR A 27 -19.46 12.43 -34.52
N ASP A 28 -20.12 13.53 -34.88
CA ASP A 28 -19.67 14.42 -35.96
C ASP A 28 -18.34 15.11 -35.59
N GLU A 29 -18.11 15.37 -34.29
CA GLU A 29 -16.87 15.96 -33.77
C GLU A 29 -15.74 14.96 -33.53
N ALA A 30 -16.02 13.81 -32.91
CA ALA A 30 -15.00 12.89 -32.39
C ALA A 30 -15.11 11.45 -32.94
N GLY A 31 -15.99 11.23 -33.91
CA GLY A 31 -16.20 9.94 -34.55
C GLY A 31 -16.72 8.86 -33.59
N PHE A 32 -16.52 7.60 -33.99
CA PHE A 32 -17.05 6.44 -33.25
C PHE A 32 -16.43 6.28 -31.86
N ALA A 33 -15.16 6.69 -31.68
CA ALA A 33 -14.45 6.60 -30.41
C ALA A 33 -15.05 7.55 -29.35
N GLY A 34 -15.43 8.77 -29.75
CA GLY A 34 -16.12 9.71 -28.86
C GLY A 34 -17.50 9.21 -28.43
N LEU A 35 -18.22 8.58 -29.35
CA LEU A 35 -19.53 7.97 -29.07
C LEU A 35 -19.43 6.83 -28.04
N ASP A 36 -18.44 5.95 -28.21
CA ASP A 36 -18.22 4.79 -27.33
C ASP A 36 -17.79 5.23 -25.93
N ALA A 37 -17.04 6.34 -25.83
CA ALA A 37 -16.67 6.95 -24.56
C ALA A 37 -17.90 7.50 -23.81
N VAL A 38 -18.82 8.21 -24.49
CA VAL A 38 -20.05 8.73 -23.88
C VAL A 38 -20.98 7.61 -23.44
N ILE A 39 -21.19 6.59 -24.28
CA ILE A 39 -22.01 5.42 -23.97
C ILE A 39 -21.39 4.63 -22.79
N SER A 40 -20.07 4.51 -22.75
CA SER A 40 -19.31 3.93 -21.63
C SER A 40 -19.52 4.69 -20.32
N VAL A 41 -19.54 6.03 -20.36
CA VAL A 41 -19.79 6.87 -19.19
C VAL A 41 -21.23 6.74 -18.70
N GLN A 42 -22.23 6.81 -19.60
CA GLN A 42 -23.64 6.64 -19.24
C GLN A 42 -23.94 5.24 -18.69
N SER A 43 -23.38 4.20 -19.30
CA SER A 43 -23.56 2.83 -18.81
C SER A 43 -22.79 2.56 -17.50
N ARG A 44 -21.69 3.29 -17.23
CA ARG A 44 -21.05 3.29 -15.90
C ARG A 44 -21.91 4.03 -14.88
N TYR A 45 -22.50 5.17 -15.23
CA TYR A 45 -23.41 5.94 -14.37
C TYR A 45 -24.65 5.13 -13.99
N GLU A 46 -25.31 4.47 -14.94
CA GLU A 46 -26.48 3.61 -14.65
C GLU A 46 -26.12 2.39 -13.80
N ARG A 47 -24.94 1.78 -14.01
CA ARG A 47 -24.42 0.71 -13.14
C ARG A 47 -24.16 1.22 -11.72
N MET A 48 -23.58 2.41 -11.59
CA MET A 48 -23.30 3.06 -10.31
C MET A 48 -24.59 3.40 -9.57
N LYS A 49 -25.58 3.96 -10.27
CA LYS A 49 -26.90 4.29 -9.73
C LYS A 49 -27.64 3.04 -9.22
N LYS A 50 -27.58 1.96 -10.00
CA LYS A 50 -28.18 0.67 -9.60
C LYS A 50 -27.46 0.01 -8.42
N ALA A 51 -26.14 0.20 -8.31
CA ALA A 51 -25.35 -0.25 -7.16
C ALA A 51 -25.65 0.59 -5.90
N LEU A 52 -25.85 1.91 -6.05
CA LEU A 52 -26.28 2.82 -4.99
C LEU A 52 -27.71 2.54 -4.51
N GLU A 53 -28.62 2.18 -5.43
CA GLU A 53 -29.97 1.73 -5.09
C GLU A 53 -29.94 0.38 -4.34
N ALA A 54 -29.02 -0.52 -4.68
CA ALA A 54 -28.82 -1.79 -3.96
C ALA A 54 -28.23 -1.60 -2.55
N LEU A 55 -27.37 -0.59 -2.36
CA LEU A 55 -26.84 -0.19 -1.04
C LEU A 55 -27.87 0.51 -0.14
N ARG A 56 -29.00 0.94 -0.69
CA ARG A 56 -30.08 1.62 0.05
C ARG A 56 -31.09 0.65 0.66
N GLN A 57 -30.92 -0.66 0.47
CA GLN A 57 -31.67 -1.69 1.20
C GLN A 57 -30.94 -2.02 2.51
N PRO A 58 -31.64 -1.97 3.66
CA PRO A 58 -31.00 -2.23 4.95
C PRO A 58 -30.84 -3.74 5.14
N ASP A 59 -29.65 -4.26 4.86
CA ASP A 59 -29.21 -5.56 5.35
C ASP A 59 -28.20 -5.34 6.48
N GLU A 60 -28.50 -5.91 7.65
CA GLU A 60 -27.85 -5.71 8.96
C GLU A 60 -26.42 -6.27 9.08
N ASN A 61 -25.67 -6.43 7.98
CA ASN A 61 -24.29 -6.97 8.01
C ASN A 61 -23.32 -6.18 7.14
N ALA A 62 -23.36 -4.85 7.25
CA ALA A 62 -22.28 -4.00 6.76
C ALA A 62 -21.17 -3.95 7.82
N ALA A 63 -19.94 -4.28 7.43
CA ALA A 63 -18.72 -4.04 8.22
C ALA A 63 -18.75 -2.61 8.77
N SER A 64 -18.51 -2.46 10.07
CA SER A 64 -18.62 -1.15 10.73
C SER A 64 -17.64 -0.17 10.09
N SER A 65 -18.01 1.12 10.05
CA SER A 65 -17.09 2.18 9.62
C SER A 65 -15.76 2.17 10.39
N GLU A 66 -15.72 1.56 11.57
CA GLU A 66 -14.50 1.32 12.37
C GLU A 66 -13.59 0.23 11.76
N GLU A 67 -14.13 -0.83 11.15
CA GLU A 67 -13.33 -1.87 10.47
C GLU A 67 -12.65 -1.34 9.20
N LEU A 68 -13.26 -0.39 8.49
CA LEU A 68 -12.64 0.24 7.31
C LEU A 68 -11.58 1.28 7.69
N ALA A 69 -11.81 2.03 8.78
CA ALA A 69 -10.81 2.91 9.39
C ALA A 69 -9.60 2.12 9.93
N PHE A 70 -9.81 0.91 10.44
CA PHE A 70 -8.78 0.00 10.92
C PHE A 70 -7.72 -0.36 9.85
N TRP A 71 -8.12 -0.46 8.57
CA TRP A 71 -7.22 -0.74 7.44
C TRP A 71 -6.57 0.50 6.82
N GLY A 72 -6.91 1.70 7.29
CA GLY A 72 -6.50 2.95 6.62
C GLY A 72 -7.10 3.12 5.23
N LEU A 73 -8.14 2.35 4.90
CA LEU A 73 -8.95 2.47 3.69
C LEU A 73 -10.19 3.33 4.00
N ASP A 74 -9.98 4.52 4.59
CA ASP A 74 -11.03 5.53 4.68
C ASP A 74 -11.45 5.94 3.26
N THR A 75 -12.71 6.33 3.12
CA THR A 75 -13.42 6.75 1.88
C THR A 75 -12.65 7.70 0.95
N GLY A 76 -11.61 8.40 1.42
CA GLY A 76 -10.69 9.18 0.59
C GLY A 76 -9.76 8.34 -0.30
N SER A 77 -9.46 7.10 0.08
CA SER A 77 -8.66 6.15 -0.72
C SER A 77 -9.44 5.63 -1.93
N LEU A 78 -10.78 5.59 -1.83
CA LEU A 78 -11.68 5.19 -2.92
C LEU A 78 -11.80 6.25 -4.02
N PHE A 79 -11.53 7.53 -3.71
CA PHE A 79 -11.50 8.62 -4.69
C PHE A 79 -10.36 8.46 -5.72
N LEU A 80 -9.38 7.59 -5.45
CA LEU A 80 -8.25 7.33 -6.34
C LEU A 80 -8.52 6.22 -7.37
N LEU A 81 -9.67 5.54 -7.30
CA LEU A 81 -10.16 4.64 -8.35
C LEU A 81 -11.02 5.37 -9.39
N GLU A 82 -11.32 6.65 -9.18
CA GLU A 82 -11.89 7.53 -10.18
C GLU A 82 -10.75 8.30 -10.84
N GLY A 83 -10.37 7.83 -12.03
CA GLY A 83 -9.45 8.53 -12.92
C GLY A 83 -9.89 9.97 -13.13
N GLY A 84 -8.91 10.87 -13.14
CA GLY A 84 -9.14 12.32 -13.20
C GLY A 84 -10.03 12.75 -14.36
N ALA A 85 -10.85 13.76 -14.06
CA ALA A 85 -11.36 14.69 -15.05
C ALA A 85 -11.33 16.10 -14.43
N ASP A 86 -11.06 17.06 -15.31
CA ASP A 86 -10.63 18.43 -15.04
C ASP A 86 -11.61 19.32 -14.26
N VAL A 87 -11.01 20.38 -13.72
CA VAL A 87 -11.60 21.56 -13.12
C VAL A 87 -12.60 22.26 -14.06
N ALA A 88 -13.82 22.52 -13.59
CA ALA A 88 -14.65 23.61 -14.09
C ALA A 88 -15.42 24.26 -12.92
N ALA A 89 -15.38 25.58 -12.87
CA ALA A 89 -15.97 26.42 -11.83
C ALA A 89 -17.41 26.87 -12.19
N GLU A 90 -18.16 27.21 -11.13
CA GLU A 90 -19.40 28.03 -11.03
C GLU A 90 -20.79 27.41 -11.31
N PRO A 91 -21.91 28.00 -10.79
CA PRO A 91 -22.11 28.86 -9.60
C PRO A 91 -23.24 28.36 -8.66
N GLU A 92 -23.39 29.06 -7.53
CA GLU A 92 -24.41 28.90 -6.48
C GLU A 92 -25.87 28.92 -6.98
N GLN A 93 -26.73 28.10 -6.36
CA GLN A 93 -28.06 28.54 -5.93
C GLN A 93 -28.56 27.74 -4.71
N VAL A 94 -29.04 28.50 -3.74
CA VAL A 94 -29.29 28.18 -2.35
C VAL A 94 -30.65 27.48 -2.16
N SER A 95 -30.69 26.48 -1.28
CA SER A 95 -31.87 26.23 -0.43
C SER A 95 -31.41 25.90 0.99
N MET A 96 -31.73 26.82 1.90
CA MET A 96 -31.34 26.81 3.30
C MET A 96 -32.05 25.69 4.08
N SER A 97 -31.27 24.76 4.61
CA SER A 97 -31.54 24.12 5.89
C SER A 97 -30.22 23.97 6.64
N ASP A 98 -30.26 24.32 7.91
CA ASP A 98 -29.18 24.66 8.82
C ASP A 98 -28.33 23.44 9.25
N ASP A 99 -27.49 22.93 8.35
CA ASP A 99 -26.41 22.00 8.69
C ASP A 99 -25.07 22.71 8.47
N GLN A 100 -24.33 22.92 9.55
CA GLN A 100 -22.95 23.43 9.52
C GLN A 100 -22.09 22.52 8.64
N VAL A 101 -21.89 22.91 7.38
CA VAL A 101 -20.90 22.29 6.49
C VAL A 101 -19.53 22.51 7.12
N THR A 102 -19.00 21.45 7.73
CA THR A 102 -17.69 21.40 8.38
C THR A 102 -16.60 21.78 7.38
N ASN A 103 -16.14 23.02 7.46
CA ASN A 103 -15.10 23.57 6.58
C ASN A 103 -13.71 23.10 7.04
N ALA A 104 -13.52 21.78 7.18
CA ALA A 104 -12.27 21.17 7.67
C ALA A 104 -11.10 21.23 6.66
N ARG A 105 -11.36 21.72 5.44
CA ARG A 105 -10.35 21.83 4.37
C ARG A 105 -9.49 23.07 4.62
N PRO A 106 -8.19 22.93 4.95
CA PRO A 106 -7.33 24.08 5.14
C PRO A 106 -7.12 24.77 3.79
N ARG A 107 -7.17 26.10 3.80
CA ARG A 107 -7.00 26.95 2.62
C ARG A 107 -5.55 27.38 2.42
N SER A 108 -4.70 27.14 3.43
CA SER A 108 -3.27 27.50 3.41
C SER A 108 -2.43 26.54 4.26
N ILE A 109 -1.11 26.55 4.04
CA ILE A 109 -0.15 25.79 4.85
C ILE A 109 -0.19 26.21 6.34
N PRO A 110 -0.15 27.51 6.71
CA PRO A 110 -0.25 27.92 8.11
C PRO A 110 -1.52 27.46 8.80
N GLU A 111 -2.66 27.48 8.09
CA GLU A 111 -3.93 26.98 8.59
C GLU A 111 -3.90 25.46 8.79
N ALA A 112 -3.34 24.70 7.85
CA ALA A 112 -3.18 23.26 8.01
C ALA A 112 -2.31 22.91 9.23
N ILE A 113 -1.23 23.67 9.47
CA ILE A 113 -0.38 23.50 10.65
C ILE A 113 -1.13 23.88 11.92
N ALA A 114 -1.88 24.99 11.92
CA ALA A 114 -2.70 25.40 13.06
C ALA A 114 -3.78 24.35 13.42
N ASN A 115 -4.38 23.73 12.40
CA ASN A 115 -5.42 22.72 12.56
C ASN A 115 -4.92 21.44 13.26
N LEU A 116 -3.61 21.20 13.34
CA LEU A 116 -3.04 20.09 14.13
C LEU A 116 -3.33 20.20 15.63
N SER A 117 -3.59 21.41 16.11
CA SER A 117 -3.94 21.69 17.51
C SER A 117 -5.42 22.03 17.70
N HIS A 118 -6.26 21.81 16.68
CA HIS A 118 -7.69 22.12 16.73
C HIS A 118 -8.39 21.24 17.77
N PRO A 119 -9.41 21.73 18.52
CA PRO A 119 -10.13 20.93 19.52
C PRO A 119 -10.85 19.71 18.93
N ASP A 120 -11.36 19.82 17.71
CA ASP A 120 -12.01 18.73 16.97
C ASP A 120 -10.97 17.78 16.34
N GLU A 121 -11.13 16.48 16.60
CA GLU A 121 -10.30 15.39 16.06
C GLU A 121 -10.36 15.32 14.53
N GLY A 122 -11.52 15.59 13.91
CA GLY A 122 -11.69 15.56 12.47
C GLY A 122 -10.79 16.57 11.76
N TYR A 123 -10.66 17.77 12.32
CA TYR A 123 -9.77 18.82 11.81
C TYR A 123 -8.30 18.42 11.96
N ARG A 124 -7.90 17.87 13.12
CA ARG A 124 -6.52 17.39 13.33
C ARG A 124 -6.16 16.29 12.34
N TYR A 125 -7.04 15.31 12.19
CA TYR A 125 -6.85 14.15 11.32
C TYR A 125 -6.78 14.54 9.84
N TYR A 126 -7.68 15.42 9.39
CA TYR A 126 -7.66 15.93 8.03
C TYR A 126 -6.43 16.80 7.76
N ALA A 127 -6.00 17.61 8.73
CA ALA A 127 -4.78 18.40 8.63
C ALA A 127 -3.54 17.51 8.43
N VAL A 128 -3.35 16.47 9.25
CA VAL A 128 -2.22 15.53 9.08
C VAL A 128 -2.26 14.85 7.71
N TRP A 129 -3.44 14.43 7.27
CA TRP A 129 -3.62 13.84 5.94
C TRP A 129 -3.22 14.80 4.82
N TRP A 130 -3.71 16.04 4.88
CA TRP A 130 -3.46 17.07 3.88
C TRP A 130 -1.97 17.39 3.80
N LEU A 131 -1.33 17.61 4.95
CA LEU A 131 0.11 17.86 5.05
C LEU A 131 0.96 16.70 4.49
N SER A 132 0.53 15.45 4.72
CA SER A 132 1.16 14.25 4.15
C SER A 132 0.99 14.17 2.63
N ARG A 133 -0.23 14.40 2.12
CA ARG A 133 -0.58 14.29 0.70
C ARG A 133 0.17 15.29 -0.18
N PHE A 134 0.40 16.49 0.36
CA PHE A 134 1.13 17.57 -0.31
C PHE A 134 2.60 17.68 0.11
N ARG A 135 3.08 16.80 1.01
CA ARG A 135 4.48 16.72 1.48
C ARG A 135 5.03 18.05 1.97
N VAL A 136 4.26 18.75 2.81
CA VAL A 136 4.57 20.09 3.32
C VAL A 136 5.71 20.02 4.34
N ARG A 137 6.92 20.49 3.97
CA ARG A 137 8.13 20.41 4.80
C ARG A 137 8.06 21.32 6.03
N GLU A 138 7.39 22.45 5.92
CA GLU A 138 7.21 23.44 6.98
C GLU A 138 6.45 22.88 8.19
N ALA A 139 5.65 21.83 7.98
CA ALA A 139 4.90 21.17 9.04
C ALA A 139 5.71 20.16 9.85
N THR A 140 6.98 19.91 9.51
CA THR A 140 7.81 18.85 10.12
C THR A 140 7.84 18.95 11.65
N SER A 141 8.18 20.12 12.21
CA SER A 141 8.25 20.31 13.66
C SER A 141 6.89 20.10 14.34
N ALA A 142 5.80 20.53 13.70
CA ALA A 142 4.45 20.33 14.23
C ALA A 142 4.04 18.84 14.19
N LEU A 143 4.38 18.12 13.12
CA LEU A 143 4.12 16.69 12.99
C LEU A 143 4.95 15.85 13.97
N ILE A 144 6.21 16.23 14.25
CA ILE A 144 7.03 15.62 15.30
C ILE A 144 6.36 15.82 16.67
N ASN A 145 5.84 17.01 16.94
CA ASN A 145 5.12 17.29 18.18
C ASN A 145 3.87 16.40 18.32
N VAL A 146 3.08 16.27 17.24
CA VAL A 146 1.92 15.37 17.20
C VAL A 146 2.32 13.92 17.46
N LEU A 147 3.40 13.43 16.84
CA LEU A 147 3.89 12.06 17.03
C LEU A 147 4.28 11.77 18.48
N ARG A 148 4.93 12.72 19.17
CA ARG A 148 5.39 12.58 20.56
C ARG A 148 4.27 12.73 21.58
N HIS A 149 3.36 13.68 21.37
CA HIS A 149 2.49 14.16 22.47
C HIS A 149 0.99 13.97 22.23
N SER A 150 0.53 13.61 21.03
CA SER A 150 -0.91 13.41 20.80
C SER A 150 -1.45 12.28 21.69
N ARG A 151 -2.56 12.57 22.37
CA ARG A 151 -3.28 11.64 23.26
C ARG A 151 -4.57 11.10 22.63
N ASP A 152 -4.77 11.36 21.34
CA ASP A 152 -5.96 10.90 20.61
C ASP A 152 -5.98 9.39 20.58
N ARG A 153 -7.09 8.81 21.04
CA ARG A 153 -7.26 7.36 21.17
C ARG A 153 -8.57 6.92 20.53
N THR A 154 -8.48 5.81 19.80
CA THR A 154 -9.65 5.06 19.34
C THR A 154 -10.31 4.33 20.51
N SER A 155 -11.55 3.89 20.31
CA SER A 155 -12.31 2.99 21.21
C SER A 155 -11.51 1.72 21.58
N LEU A 156 -10.68 1.24 20.66
CA LEU A 156 -9.80 0.07 20.82
C LEU A 156 -8.40 0.42 21.39
N GLY A 157 -8.16 1.65 21.85
CA GLY A 157 -6.93 2.05 22.56
C GLY A 157 -5.74 2.43 21.67
N GLY A 158 -5.89 2.45 20.36
CA GLY A 158 -4.86 2.85 19.39
C GLY A 158 -4.74 4.36 19.18
N TYR A 159 -3.60 4.84 18.67
CA TYR A 159 -3.32 6.28 18.47
C TYR A 159 -3.39 6.72 16.99
N PRO A 160 -4.58 7.02 16.43
CA PRO A 160 -4.75 7.31 15.00
C PRO A 160 -3.93 8.50 14.52
N LEU A 161 -3.88 9.58 15.30
CA LEU A 161 -3.17 10.79 14.91
C LEU A 161 -1.64 10.59 14.92
N ARG A 162 -1.10 9.87 15.90
CA ARG A 162 0.34 9.52 15.96
C ARG A 162 0.75 8.65 14.77
N ARG A 163 -0.05 7.63 14.45
CA ARG A 163 0.15 6.76 13.28
C ARG A 163 0.22 7.57 11.98
N ARG A 164 -0.72 8.49 11.80
CA ARG A 164 -0.76 9.36 10.60
C ARG A 164 0.39 10.38 10.58
N ALA A 165 0.79 10.92 11.72
CA ALA A 165 1.92 11.84 11.81
C ALA A 165 3.22 11.14 11.41
N ALA A 166 3.47 9.91 11.88
CA ALA A 166 4.61 9.11 11.44
C ALA A 166 4.59 8.89 9.91
N LEU A 167 3.44 8.49 9.34
CA LEU A 167 3.27 8.33 7.90
C LEU A 167 3.58 9.63 7.13
N ALA A 168 3.09 10.77 7.63
CA ALA A 168 3.32 12.09 7.03
C ALA A 168 4.81 12.43 6.99
N LEU A 169 5.52 12.25 8.12
CA LEU A 169 6.96 12.49 8.22
C LEU A 169 7.75 11.61 7.23
N GLY A 170 7.35 10.35 7.06
CA GLY A 170 7.91 9.44 6.07
C GLY A 170 7.72 9.90 4.62
N ASN A 171 6.51 10.37 4.29
CA ASN A 171 6.18 10.86 2.94
C ASN A 171 6.86 12.20 2.62
N ILE A 172 7.06 13.05 3.62
CA ILE A 172 7.84 14.31 3.51
C ILE A 172 9.33 14.01 3.31
N GLY A 173 9.83 12.92 3.90
CA GLY A 173 11.25 12.61 3.93
C GLY A 173 12.00 13.53 4.89
N ALA A 174 11.44 13.78 6.08
CA ALA A 174 12.04 14.66 7.10
C ALA A 174 13.14 13.93 7.90
N LEU A 175 14.41 14.24 7.64
CA LEU A 175 15.55 13.66 8.38
C LEU A 175 15.51 14.03 9.86
N GLU A 176 15.03 15.23 10.17
CA GLU A 176 14.88 15.80 11.50
C GLU A 176 13.92 14.98 12.38
N ALA A 177 13.07 14.16 11.77
CA ALA A 177 12.10 13.33 12.47
C ALA A 177 12.66 11.98 12.91
N LEU A 178 13.87 11.59 12.48
CA LEU A 178 14.39 10.25 12.73
C LEU A 178 14.48 9.91 14.22
N GLU A 179 14.91 10.85 15.06
CA GLU A 179 14.96 10.63 16.52
C GLU A 179 13.57 10.39 17.12
N ALA A 180 12.57 11.19 16.74
CA ALA A 180 11.20 11.02 17.22
C ALA A 180 10.54 9.73 16.69
N LEU A 181 10.91 9.29 15.49
CA LEU A 181 10.44 8.03 14.92
C LEU A 181 11.11 6.83 15.60
N GLU A 182 12.40 6.93 15.97
CA GLU A 182 13.11 5.93 16.77
C GLU A 182 12.45 5.79 18.16
N GLU A 183 12.19 6.91 18.85
CA GLU A 183 11.44 6.91 20.12
C GLU A 183 10.06 6.25 19.98
N ALA A 184 9.35 6.54 18.88
CA ALA A 184 8.04 5.94 18.62
C ALA A 184 8.12 4.45 18.33
N LEU A 185 9.18 3.99 17.66
CA LEU A 185 9.46 2.58 17.39
C LEU A 185 9.74 1.82 18.70
N ASP A 186 10.51 2.41 19.62
CA ASP A 186 10.92 1.72 20.85
C ASP A 186 9.91 1.85 21.99
N GLY A 187 9.32 3.03 22.17
CA GLY A 187 8.51 3.35 23.35
C GLY A 187 7.01 3.06 23.21
N SER A 188 6.51 2.73 22.01
CA SER A 188 5.08 2.60 21.78
C SER A 188 4.56 1.18 21.99
N ALA A 189 3.60 1.02 22.91
CA ALA A 189 2.83 -0.22 23.06
C ALA A 189 1.94 -0.51 21.82
N ASP A 190 1.50 0.54 21.11
CA ASP A 190 0.70 0.42 19.90
C ASP A 190 1.55 -0.06 18.71
N TRP A 191 1.30 -1.30 18.27
CA TRP A 191 1.95 -1.91 17.10
C TRP A 191 1.84 -1.05 15.86
N HIS A 192 0.70 -0.41 15.62
CA HIS A 192 0.51 0.38 14.40
C HIS A 192 1.33 1.66 14.42
N VAL A 193 1.62 2.22 15.61
CA VAL A 193 2.57 3.34 15.72
C VAL A 193 3.97 2.85 15.40
N ARG A 194 4.40 1.70 15.94
CA ARG A 194 5.70 1.08 15.60
C ARG A 194 5.82 0.79 14.10
N HIS A 195 4.77 0.23 13.50
CA HIS A 195 4.69 -0.05 12.07
C HIS A 195 4.86 1.22 11.22
N ARG A 196 4.10 2.27 11.51
CA ARG A 196 4.22 3.54 10.77
C ARG A 196 5.54 4.25 11.02
N ALA A 197 6.12 4.09 12.22
CA ALA A 197 7.45 4.61 12.53
C ALA A 197 8.53 3.89 11.69
N ALA A 198 8.54 2.56 11.67
CA ALA A 198 9.44 1.77 10.84
C ALA A 198 9.28 2.07 9.34
N GLU A 199 8.04 2.17 8.85
CA GLU A 199 7.74 2.57 7.47
C GLU A 199 8.31 3.95 7.15
N ALA A 200 8.11 4.92 8.05
CA ALA A 200 8.58 6.28 7.87
C ALA A 200 10.11 6.36 7.86
N ILE A 201 10.79 5.66 8.78
CA ILE A 201 12.25 5.53 8.81
C ILE A 201 12.74 4.96 7.47
N ALA A 202 12.16 3.84 7.01
CA ALA A 202 12.55 3.22 5.74
C ALA A 202 12.35 4.18 4.55
N LYS A 203 11.24 4.93 4.51
CA LYS A 203 10.96 5.93 3.46
C LYS A 203 11.93 7.11 3.49
N ILE A 204 12.23 7.64 4.66
CA ILE A 204 13.20 8.75 4.84
C ILE A 204 14.57 8.28 4.35
N LEU A 205 15.01 7.13 4.85
CA LEU A 205 16.26 6.52 4.43
C LEU A 205 16.30 6.27 2.92
N MET A 206 15.25 5.73 2.32
CA MET A 206 15.17 5.49 0.87
C MET A 206 15.35 6.77 0.04
N GLN A 207 14.79 7.88 0.50
CA GLN A 207 14.81 9.18 -0.18
C GLN A 207 16.16 9.91 -0.01
N HIS A 208 16.87 9.66 1.09
CA HIS A 208 18.16 10.29 1.41
C HIS A 208 19.29 9.27 1.30
N SER A 209 19.72 8.99 0.06
CA SER A 209 20.79 8.01 -0.20
C SER A 209 22.15 8.40 0.41
N GLU A 210 22.41 9.68 0.58
CA GLU A 210 23.67 10.24 1.13
C GLU A 210 23.72 10.24 2.65
N TYR A 211 22.57 10.16 3.33
CA TYR A 211 22.51 10.19 4.78
C TYR A 211 22.99 8.86 5.37
N VAL A 212 24.00 8.89 6.23
CA VAL A 212 24.51 7.72 6.95
C VAL A 212 23.76 7.59 8.28
N PRO A 213 23.00 6.50 8.50
CA PRO A 213 22.27 6.28 9.75
C PRO A 213 23.21 6.14 10.95
N SER A 214 22.77 6.63 12.11
CA SER A 214 23.50 6.44 13.36
C SER A 214 23.52 4.96 13.76
N GLU A 215 24.60 4.55 14.46
CA GLU A 215 24.67 3.20 15.04
C GLU A 215 23.47 2.95 15.99
N ARG A 216 23.05 3.98 16.74
CA ARG A 216 21.87 3.94 17.61
C ARG A 216 20.58 3.56 16.88
N LEU A 217 20.31 4.14 15.70
CA LEU A 217 19.13 3.80 14.91
C LEU A 217 19.20 2.35 14.40
N VAL A 218 20.39 1.90 14.01
CA VAL A 218 20.59 0.50 13.57
C VAL A 218 20.38 -0.46 14.73
N GLU A 219 20.86 -0.12 15.92
CA GLU A 219 20.63 -0.90 17.15
C GLU A 219 19.14 -1.01 17.48
N ALA A 220 18.39 0.10 17.44
CA ALA A 220 16.94 0.08 17.68
C ALA A 220 16.20 -0.84 16.69
N LEU A 221 16.57 -0.80 15.40
CA LEU A 221 16.00 -1.68 14.39
C LEU A 221 16.36 -3.16 14.61
N LEU A 222 17.61 -3.45 15.02
CA LEU A 222 18.09 -4.81 15.28
C LEU A 222 17.40 -5.46 16.47
N ILE A 223 17.31 -4.74 17.61
CA ILE A 223 16.65 -5.24 18.82
C ILE A 223 15.22 -5.72 18.52
N ARG A 224 14.50 -4.99 17.67
CA ARG A 224 13.13 -5.36 17.24
C ARG A 224 13.12 -6.54 16.28
N LEU A 225 14.03 -6.58 15.31
CA LEU A 225 14.13 -7.69 14.37
C LEU A 225 14.50 -9.01 15.07
N GLU A 226 15.33 -8.94 16.12
CA GLU A 226 15.79 -10.08 16.91
C GLU A 226 14.68 -10.71 17.79
N GLN A 227 13.58 -9.97 18.07
CA GLN A 227 12.43 -10.54 18.78
C GLN A 227 11.84 -11.75 18.04
N PHE A 228 11.88 -11.74 16.71
CA PHE A 228 11.49 -12.88 15.87
C PHE A 228 12.24 -14.17 16.26
N GLN A 229 13.54 -14.07 16.53
CA GLN A 229 14.35 -15.24 16.85
C GLN A 229 13.92 -15.87 18.18
N HIS A 230 13.60 -15.04 19.18
CA HIS A 230 13.06 -15.50 20.46
C HIS A 230 11.68 -16.14 20.31
N GLU A 231 10.83 -15.60 19.45
CA GLU A 231 9.49 -16.13 19.15
C GLU A 231 9.55 -17.51 18.50
N THR A 232 10.47 -17.73 17.56
CA THR A 232 10.63 -19.04 16.92
C THR A 232 11.11 -20.11 17.91
N THR A 233 12.01 -19.76 18.84
CA THR A 233 12.49 -20.68 19.88
C THR A 233 11.45 -20.99 20.97
N SER A 234 10.53 -20.06 21.25
CA SER A 234 9.49 -20.26 22.26
C SER A 234 8.32 -21.12 21.77
N ASN A 235 8.12 -21.21 20.46
CA ASN A 235 6.98 -21.93 19.85
C ASN A 235 7.23 -23.42 19.61
N ASP A 236 8.39 -23.97 19.98
CA ASP A 236 8.61 -25.42 20.06
C ASP A 236 7.80 -26.07 21.21
N SER A 237 7.25 -25.29 22.14
CA SER A 237 6.18 -25.75 23.04
C SER A 237 4.83 -25.51 22.39
N ALA A 238 4.30 -26.55 21.74
CA ALA A 238 2.90 -26.75 21.37
C ALA A 238 2.15 -25.49 20.92
N ALA A 239 1.95 -25.35 19.59
CA ALA A 239 0.95 -24.48 18.99
C ALA A 239 -0.44 -24.75 19.60
N MET A 240 -0.71 -24.11 20.75
CA MET A 240 -2.00 -24.08 21.37
C MET A 240 -2.78 -23.03 20.60
N THR A 241 -3.47 -23.53 19.56
CA THR A 241 -4.53 -22.82 18.87
C THR A 241 -5.37 -22.12 19.95
N PRO A 242 -5.57 -20.79 19.89
CA PRO A 242 -6.42 -20.12 20.88
C PRO A 242 -7.78 -20.80 20.89
N PRO A 243 -8.48 -20.88 22.05
CA PRO A 243 -9.72 -21.64 22.15
C PRO A 243 -10.73 -21.03 21.18
N GLY A 244 -10.85 -21.65 20.00
CA GLY A 244 -11.94 -21.42 19.08
C GLY A 244 -13.24 -21.76 19.80
N PHE A 245 -14.28 -21.00 19.48
CA PHE A 245 -15.65 -21.18 19.95
C PHE A 245 -16.00 -22.66 20.24
N ASP A 246 -16.18 -23.02 21.50
CA ASP A 246 -16.40 -24.40 21.91
C ASP A 246 -17.80 -24.87 21.49
N LEU A 247 -17.84 -25.66 20.42
CA LEU A 247 -19.07 -26.20 19.83
C LEU A 247 -19.69 -27.32 20.67
N SER A 248 -18.98 -27.83 21.69
CA SER A 248 -19.47 -28.94 22.52
C SER A 248 -20.63 -28.52 23.43
N ALA A 249 -20.76 -27.23 23.75
CA ALA A 249 -21.83 -26.67 24.57
C ALA A 249 -23.13 -26.34 23.81
N LEU A 250 -23.18 -26.56 22.50
CA LEU A 250 -24.33 -26.25 21.65
C LEU A 250 -25.22 -27.47 21.43
N ASP A 251 -26.52 -27.21 21.35
CA ASP A 251 -27.52 -28.18 20.92
C ASP A 251 -27.14 -28.85 19.58
N ASP A 252 -27.37 -30.15 19.45
CA ASP A 252 -26.82 -30.99 18.37
C ASP A 252 -27.25 -30.49 16.99
N ALA A 253 -28.48 -29.99 16.86
CA ALA A 253 -28.99 -29.42 15.62
C ALA A 253 -28.27 -28.11 15.23
N LYS A 254 -27.95 -27.26 16.20
CA LYS A 254 -27.21 -26.01 15.98
C LYS A 254 -25.74 -26.28 15.68
N ARG A 255 -25.15 -27.25 16.38
CA ARG A 255 -23.77 -27.71 16.13
C ARG A 255 -23.61 -28.26 14.72
N ALA A 256 -24.52 -29.14 14.28
CA ALA A 256 -24.49 -29.71 12.94
C ALA A 256 -24.58 -28.63 11.86
N ARG A 257 -25.48 -27.65 12.04
CA ARG A 257 -25.66 -26.55 11.10
C ARG A 257 -24.46 -25.61 11.03
N LEU A 258 -23.82 -25.33 12.16
CA LEU A 258 -22.59 -24.53 12.20
C LEU A 258 -21.41 -25.27 11.56
N LEU A 259 -21.26 -26.57 11.82
CA LEU A 259 -20.25 -27.41 11.17
C LEU A 259 -20.45 -27.46 9.65
N GLU A 260 -21.69 -27.54 9.18
CA GLU A 260 -22.01 -27.48 7.75
C GLU A 260 -21.68 -26.11 7.14
N ILE A 261 -21.98 -25.01 7.84
CA ILE A 261 -21.62 -23.65 7.42
C ILE A 261 -20.09 -23.50 7.38
N PHE A 262 -19.36 -24.02 8.35
CA PHE A 262 -17.89 -23.97 8.38
C PHE A 262 -17.26 -24.83 7.29
N ALA A 263 -17.77 -26.04 7.06
CA ALA A 263 -17.32 -26.90 5.98
C ALA A 263 -17.60 -26.28 4.60
N LYS A 264 -18.78 -25.68 4.43
CA LYS A 264 -19.15 -24.94 3.22
C LYS A 264 -18.26 -23.71 3.04
N ARG A 265 -18.02 -22.93 4.10
CA ARG A 265 -17.10 -21.79 4.06
C ARG A 265 -15.68 -22.23 3.73
N GLN A 266 -15.13 -23.29 4.34
CA GLN A 266 -13.81 -23.83 3.99
C GLN A 266 -13.74 -24.32 2.53
N ALA A 267 -14.80 -24.96 2.03
CA ALA A 267 -14.88 -25.40 0.64
C ALA A 267 -15.02 -24.22 -0.34
N ASP A 268 -15.75 -23.18 0.04
CA ASP A 268 -15.90 -21.94 -0.72
C ASP A 268 -14.62 -21.10 -0.69
N GLU A 269 -13.91 -21.11 0.43
CA GLU A 269 -12.61 -20.46 0.62
C GLU A 269 -11.51 -21.21 -0.13
N ALA A 270 -11.51 -22.55 -0.14
CA ALA A 270 -10.63 -23.36 -0.98
C ALA A 270 -10.92 -23.20 -2.48
N ARG A 271 -12.19 -22.92 -2.86
CA ARG A 271 -12.58 -22.56 -4.24
C ARG A 271 -12.23 -21.12 -4.60
N ALA A 272 -12.34 -20.18 -3.67
CA ALA A 272 -11.93 -18.79 -3.81
C ALA A 272 -10.40 -18.69 -3.96
N ARG A 273 -9.62 -19.41 -3.14
CA ARG A 273 -8.16 -19.55 -3.26
C ARG A 273 -7.69 -20.02 -4.65
N ARG A 274 -8.55 -20.68 -5.45
CA ARG A 274 -8.25 -21.11 -6.83
C ARG A 274 -8.64 -20.09 -7.92
N ARG A 275 -9.47 -19.07 -7.63
CA ARG A 275 -9.97 -18.11 -8.65
C ARG A 275 -9.65 -16.65 -8.35
N THR A 276 -9.48 -16.32 -7.08
CA THR A 276 -9.01 -15.03 -6.58
C THR A 276 -8.19 -15.40 -5.36
N GLN A 277 -6.89 -15.62 -5.52
CA GLN A 277 -5.99 -15.47 -4.38
C GLN A 277 -6.25 -14.05 -3.88
N THR A 278 -7.04 -13.85 -2.84
CA THR A 278 -6.77 -12.73 -1.94
C THR A 278 -5.93 -13.42 -0.91
N PRO A 279 -4.59 -13.27 -0.94
CA PRO A 279 -3.76 -13.91 0.06
C PRO A 279 -4.28 -13.43 1.40
N THR A 280 -4.29 -14.33 2.39
CA THR A 280 -4.10 -13.90 3.76
C THR A 280 -2.85 -13.04 3.76
N LEU A 281 -3.01 -11.72 3.67
CA LEU A 281 -1.93 -10.73 3.77
C LEU A 281 -1.35 -10.69 5.21
N GLY A 282 -1.41 -11.81 5.95
CA GLY A 282 -0.98 -11.93 7.33
C GLY A 282 -1.91 -11.29 8.34
N VAL A 283 -3.23 -11.26 8.12
CA VAL A 283 -4.19 -10.67 9.06
C VAL A 283 -4.54 -11.64 10.19
N ASP A 284 -3.54 -12.22 10.82
CA ASP A 284 -3.67 -12.59 12.23
C ASP A 284 -2.62 -11.74 12.93
N MET A 285 -3.03 -10.54 13.37
CA MET A 285 -2.20 -9.65 14.20
C MET A 285 -1.77 -10.33 15.52
N ASN A 286 -2.46 -11.43 15.88
CA ASN A 286 -2.15 -12.30 17.00
C ASN A 286 -1.29 -13.51 16.62
N SER A 287 -0.93 -13.68 15.34
CA SER A 287 0.06 -14.67 14.94
C SER A 287 1.41 -14.26 15.49
N ALA A 288 2.10 -15.19 16.13
CA ALA A 288 3.46 -14.97 16.61
C ALA A 288 4.40 -14.45 15.51
N ALA A 289 4.08 -14.68 14.23
CA ALA A 289 4.85 -14.22 13.07
C ALA A 289 4.70 -12.71 12.72
N MET A 290 3.90 -11.91 13.44
CA MET A 290 3.66 -10.50 13.13
C MET A 290 3.73 -9.52 14.33
N GLN A 291 4.37 -9.91 15.44
CA GLN A 291 4.47 -9.06 16.63
C GLN A 291 5.24 -7.75 16.42
N GLU A 292 6.09 -7.69 15.38
CA GLU A 292 6.83 -6.50 14.99
C GLU A 292 6.70 -6.23 13.48
N PRO A 293 6.92 -4.98 13.02
CA PRO A 293 6.77 -4.60 11.61
C PRO A 293 7.96 -5.04 10.75
N TYR A 294 8.19 -6.35 10.67
CA TYR A 294 9.38 -6.97 10.09
C TYR A 294 9.71 -6.50 8.67
N GLU A 295 8.73 -6.36 7.78
CA GLU A 295 8.95 -5.85 6.42
C GLU A 295 9.68 -4.50 6.42
N TRP A 296 9.19 -3.55 7.23
CA TRP A 296 9.72 -2.20 7.27
C TRP A 296 11.03 -2.11 8.04
N LEU A 297 11.19 -2.91 9.10
CA LEU A 297 12.47 -3.06 9.82
C LEU A 297 13.56 -3.56 8.86
N LEU A 298 13.28 -4.59 8.08
CA LEU A 298 14.18 -5.13 7.07
C LEU A 298 14.53 -4.10 6.00
N LYS A 299 13.53 -3.38 5.46
CA LYS A 299 13.77 -2.32 4.48
C LYS A 299 14.65 -1.21 5.05
N ALA A 300 14.38 -0.73 6.26
CA ALA A 300 15.19 0.27 6.94
C ALA A 300 16.63 -0.22 7.17
N LEU A 301 16.80 -1.45 7.65
CA LEU A 301 18.13 -2.04 7.87
C LEU A 301 18.90 -2.28 6.57
N GLY A 302 18.24 -2.72 5.50
CA GLY A 302 18.88 -2.90 4.19
C GLY A 302 19.45 -1.58 3.65
N TYR A 303 18.67 -0.50 3.79
CA TYR A 303 19.13 0.84 3.47
C TYR A 303 20.31 1.26 4.35
N SER A 304 20.24 1.06 5.67
CA SER A 304 21.33 1.38 6.60
C SER A 304 22.61 0.60 6.31
N ALA A 305 22.51 -0.71 6.07
CA ALA A 305 23.63 -1.59 5.77
C ALA A 305 24.35 -1.16 4.47
N ALA A 306 23.60 -0.81 3.43
CA ALA A 306 24.19 -0.33 2.17
C ALA A 306 25.10 0.89 2.36
N ARG A 307 24.76 1.79 3.31
CA ARG A 307 25.56 3.00 3.60
C ARG A 307 26.68 2.73 4.58
N LEU A 308 26.40 1.96 5.64
CA LEU A 308 27.42 1.61 6.61
C LEU A 308 28.58 0.87 5.95
N ARG A 309 28.33 0.09 4.89
CA ARG A 309 29.38 -0.56 4.10
C ARG A 309 30.42 0.40 3.51
N LEU A 310 30.08 1.68 3.35
CA LEU A 310 31.02 2.72 2.92
C LEU A 310 32.02 3.11 4.03
N ASN A 311 31.71 2.80 5.29
CA ASN A 311 32.57 2.99 6.45
C ASN A 311 32.97 1.63 7.05
N GLU A 312 34.17 1.15 6.67
CA GLU A 312 34.67 -0.18 7.00
C GLU A 312 34.69 -0.46 8.51
N ALA A 313 35.03 0.51 9.34
CA ALA A 313 35.18 0.33 10.79
C ALA A 313 33.85 0.13 11.54
N SER A 314 32.78 0.83 11.14
CA SER A 314 31.45 0.66 11.72
C SER A 314 30.76 -0.58 11.17
N TRP A 315 30.90 -0.85 9.86
CA TRP A 315 30.33 -2.04 9.25
C TRP A 315 30.95 -3.33 9.79
N ALA A 316 32.28 -3.39 9.98
CA ALA A 316 32.94 -4.58 10.52
C ALA A 316 32.38 -5.02 11.88
N ARG A 317 31.95 -4.08 12.72
CA ARG A 317 31.38 -4.35 14.05
C ARG A 317 29.94 -4.88 13.98
N LEU A 318 29.12 -4.35 13.09
CA LEU A 318 27.68 -4.66 13.02
C LEU A 318 27.33 -5.74 11.99
N LYS A 319 28.18 -5.97 10.99
CA LYS A 319 27.91 -6.83 9.84
C LYS A 319 27.37 -8.19 10.24
N GLU A 320 28.08 -8.94 11.09
CA GLU A 320 27.68 -10.31 11.43
C GLU A 320 26.33 -10.34 12.14
N ARG A 321 26.07 -9.40 13.06
CA ARG A 321 24.79 -9.30 13.76
C ARG A 321 23.65 -8.94 12.82
N VAL A 322 23.85 -7.96 11.93
CA VAL A 322 22.86 -7.55 10.92
C VAL A 322 22.51 -8.71 9.99
N LEU A 323 23.52 -9.42 9.49
CA LEU A 323 23.29 -10.57 8.60
C LEU A 323 22.64 -11.73 9.34
N ALA A 324 23.04 -12.01 10.59
CA ALA A 324 22.43 -13.06 11.42
C ALA A 324 20.96 -12.77 11.73
N ALA A 325 20.59 -11.49 11.94
CA ALA A 325 19.21 -11.08 12.17
C ALA A 325 18.33 -11.23 10.91
N MET A 326 18.86 -10.91 9.72
CA MET A 326 18.10 -10.97 8.46
C MET A 326 17.96 -12.38 7.87
N ARG A 327 18.98 -13.24 7.97
CA ARG A 327 19.03 -14.54 7.29
C ARG A 327 17.83 -15.45 7.58
N PRO A 328 17.34 -15.60 8.82
CA PRO A 328 16.19 -16.47 9.10
C PRO A 328 14.91 -16.04 8.38
N LEU A 329 14.78 -14.74 8.08
CA LEU A 329 13.56 -14.16 7.52
C LEU A 329 13.41 -14.37 6.01
N ILE A 330 14.42 -14.92 5.32
CA ILE A 330 14.33 -15.24 3.87
C ILE A 330 13.39 -16.42 3.55
N HIS A 331 12.94 -17.13 4.58
CA HIS A 331 11.95 -18.21 4.48
C HIS A 331 10.69 -17.89 5.29
N HIS A 332 10.47 -16.61 5.63
CA HIS A 332 9.30 -16.18 6.39
C HIS A 332 8.00 -16.50 5.62
N PRO A 333 6.95 -17.02 6.28
CA PRO A 333 5.71 -17.42 5.61
C PRO A 333 4.94 -16.25 4.98
N VAL A 334 5.24 -15.01 5.38
CA VAL A 334 4.67 -13.79 4.79
C VAL A 334 5.59 -13.30 3.67
N PRO A 335 5.13 -13.31 2.40
CA PRO A 335 5.97 -12.96 1.25
C PRO A 335 6.61 -11.57 1.35
N LEU A 336 5.87 -10.57 1.86
CA LEU A 336 6.40 -9.21 2.01
C LEU A 336 7.62 -9.15 2.92
N VAL A 337 7.63 -9.91 4.02
CA VAL A 337 8.76 -10.03 4.94
C VAL A 337 9.90 -10.81 4.27
N GLN A 338 9.58 -11.92 3.62
CA GLN A 338 10.54 -12.77 2.92
C GLN A 338 11.35 -11.98 1.88
N TYR A 339 10.66 -11.23 1.02
CA TYR A 339 11.29 -10.47 -0.03
C TYR A 339 11.97 -9.19 0.48
N ALA A 340 11.44 -8.57 1.55
CA ALA A 340 12.17 -7.51 2.23
C ALA A 340 13.51 -8.00 2.81
N ALA A 341 13.57 -9.24 3.31
CA ALA A 341 14.81 -9.84 3.80
C ALA A 341 15.81 -10.11 2.67
N HIS A 342 15.34 -10.68 1.55
CA HIS A 342 16.16 -10.82 0.34
C HIS A 342 16.70 -9.48 -0.16
N LYS A 343 15.86 -8.46 -0.25
CA LYS A 343 16.27 -7.11 -0.65
C LYS A 343 17.34 -6.55 0.29
N ALA A 344 17.10 -6.64 1.60
CA ALA A 344 18.01 -6.11 2.61
C ALA A 344 19.37 -6.81 2.61
N LEU A 345 19.37 -8.15 2.46
CA LEU A 345 20.60 -8.92 2.34
C LEU A 345 21.34 -8.60 1.04
N TYR A 346 20.65 -8.45 -0.09
CA TYR A 346 21.28 -8.02 -1.34
C TYR A 346 21.94 -6.65 -1.18
N GLN A 347 21.27 -5.70 -0.53
CA GLN A 347 21.85 -4.37 -0.24
C GLN A 347 23.08 -4.45 0.67
N ALA A 348 23.09 -5.36 1.64
CA ALA A 348 24.21 -5.55 2.56
C ALA A 348 25.41 -6.27 1.92
N THR A 349 25.17 -7.33 1.13
CA THR A 349 26.22 -8.25 0.64
C THR A 349 26.54 -8.11 -0.84
N GLY A 350 25.59 -7.70 -1.67
CA GLY A 350 25.68 -7.74 -3.12
C GLY A 350 25.55 -9.15 -3.72
N GLU A 351 25.22 -10.17 -2.91
CA GLU A 351 25.13 -11.55 -3.38
C GLU A 351 23.92 -11.76 -4.31
N ARG A 352 24.20 -12.18 -5.55
CA ARG A 352 23.18 -12.31 -6.62
C ARG A 352 22.08 -13.32 -6.30
N VAL A 353 22.32 -14.27 -5.39
CA VAL A 353 21.30 -15.26 -4.95
C VAL A 353 20.03 -14.59 -4.44
N HIS A 354 20.17 -13.45 -3.76
CA HIS A 354 19.05 -12.71 -3.21
C HIS A 354 18.31 -11.90 -4.28
N LEU A 355 19.02 -11.31 -5.22
CA LEU A 355 18.41 -10.64 -6.38
C LEU A 355 17.62 -11.65 -7.25
N GLN A 356 18.20 -12.82 -7.49
CA GLN A 356 17.54 -13.92 -8.20
C GLN A 356 16.31 -14.44 -7.47
N ALA A 357 16.27 -14.40 -6.13
CA ALA A 357 15.08 -14.74 -5.37
C ALA A 357 13.94 -13.73 -5.60
N LEU A 358 14.25 -12.43 -5.60
CA LEU A 358 13.28 -11.38 -5.94
C LEU A 358 12.74 -11.52 -7.37
N GLN A 359 13.62 -11.79 -8.35
CA GLN A 359 13.24 -12.01 -9.74
C GLN A 359 12.35 -13.25 -9.90
N ARG A 360 12.65 -14.35 -9.22
CA ARG A 360 11.81 -15.56 -9.22
C ARG A 360 10.41 -15.29 -8.65
N GLY A 361 10.29 -14.40 -7.67
CA GLY A 361 8.98 -13.98 -7.13
C GLY A 361 8.08 -13.27 -8.15
N LEU A 362 8.64 -12.73 -9.25
CA LEU A 362 7.85 -12.12 -10.34
C LEU A 362 7.30 -13.14 -11.34
N ALA A 363 7.73 -14.40 -11.28
CA ALA A 363 7.25 -15.43 -12.20
C ALA A 363 5.74 -15.64 -12.05
N PHE A 364 5.09 -16.01 -13.16
CA PHE A 364 3.64 -16.21 -13.19
C PHE A 364 3.21 -17.27 -12.16
N GLY A 365 2.32 -16.88 -11.24
CA GLY A 365 1.80 -17.76 -10.19
C GLY A 365 2.79 -18.07 -9.06
N ALA A 366 4.01 -17.52 -9.08
CA ALA A 366 4.96 -17.66 -7.97
C ALA A 366 4.46 -16.93 -6.72
N GLU A 367 3.86 -15.75 -6.91
CA GLU A 367 3.34 -14.91 -5.85
C GLU A 367 2.02 -14.27 -6.23
N HIS A 368 1.35 -13.76 -5.22
CA HIS A 368 0.15 -12.98 -5.42
C HIS A 368 0.45 -11.60 -6.06
N HIS A 369 -0.45 -11.07 -6.88
CA HIS A 369 -0.24 -9.80 -7.58
C HIS A 369 0.07 -8.61 -6.65
N PHE A 370 -0.50 -8.56 -5.43
CA PHE A 370 -0.13 -7.54 -4.44
C PHE A 370 1.34 -7.62 -4.02
N SER A 371 1.85 -8.81 -3.72
CA SER A 371 3.27 -9.03 -3.40
C SER A 371 4.17 -8.72 -4.59
N GLN A 372 3.72 -9.08 -5.80
CA GLN A 372 4.44 -8.79 -7.04
C GLN A 372 4.55 -7.29 -7.33
N ARG A 373 3.53 -6.48 -7.02
CA ARG A 373 3.64 -5.00 -7.11
C ARG A 373 4.73 -4.46 -6.18
N VAL A 374 4.83 -4.99 -4.94
CA VAL A 374 5.87 -4.58 -3.99
C VAL A 374 7.25 -5.02 -4.49
N LEU A 375 7.36 -6.26 -4.99
CA LEU A 375 8.59 -6.79 -5.59
C LEU A 375 9.07 -5.97 -6.79
N VAL A 376 8.18 -5.61 -7.72
CA VAL A 376 8.49 -4.75 -8.87
C VAL A 376 9.06 -3.42 -8.39
N ARG A 377 8.44 -2.81 -7.38
CA ARG A 377 8.93 -1.56 -6.77
C ARG A 377 10.31 -1.74 -6.13
N ASP A 378 10.48 -2.80 -5.34
CA ASP A 378 11.71 -3.09 -4.62
C ASP A 378 12.88 -3.39 -5.58
N LEU A 379 12.65 -4.15 -6.66
CA LEU A 379 13.63 -4.39 -7.74
C LEU A 379 13.98 -3.10 -8.48
N GLY A 380 12.98 -2.25 -8.75
CA GLY A 380 13.21 -0.92 -9.32
C GLY A 380 14.13 -0.05 -8.45
N GLU A 381 13.90 -0.09 -7.14
CA GLU A 381 14.72 0.64 -6.15
C GLU A 381 16.15 0.10 -6.00
N LEU A 382 16.40 -1.18 -6.30
CA LEU A 382 17.75 -1.76 -6.29
C LEU A 382 18.63 -1.27 -7.45
N GLY A 383 18.05 -0.72 -8.51
CA GLY A 383 18.81 -0.07 -9.58
C GLY A 383 19.53 -1.02 -10.54
N GLN A 384 19.22 -2.33 -10.51
CA GLN A 384 19.95 -3.33 -11.29
C GLN A 384 19.33 -3.53 -12.68
N LEU A 385 20.10 -3.20 -13.73
CA LEU A 385 19.66 -3.33 -15.13
C LEU A 385 19.19 -4.75 -15.48
N GLU A 386 19.82 -5.78 -14.90
CA GLU A 386 19.45 -7.19 -15.10
C GLU A 386 18.04 -7.56 -14.61
N SER A 387 17.38 -6.68 -13.84
CA SER A 387 16.00 -6.90 -13.39
C SER A 387 14.95 -6.31 -14.32
N ALA A 388 15.35 -5.51 -15.32
CA ALA A 388 14.43 -4.79 -16.19
C ALA A 388 13.50 -5.74 -16.98
N GLU A 389 14.04 -6.79 -17.57
CA GLU A 389 13.26 -7.78 -18.34
C GLU A 389 12.26 -8.54 -17.44
N ALA A 390 12.68 -8.93 -16.24
CA ALA A 390 11.82 -9.60 -15.28
C ALA A 390 10.65 -8.70 -14.82
N ILE A 391 10.90 -7.39 -14.66
CA ILE A 391 9.86 -6.41 -14.33
C ILE A 391 8.88 -6.24 -15.50
N ALA A 392 9.38 -6.03 -16.72
CA ALA A 392 8.55 -5.78 -17.89
C ALA A 392 7.64 -6.98 -18.22
N SER A 393 8.20 -8.19 -18.14
CA SER A 393 7.50 -9.46 -18.41
C SER A 393 6.54 -9.93 -17.30
N CYS A 394 6.51 -9.26 -16.14
CA CYS A 394 5.64 -9.66 -15.02
C CYS A 394 4.16 -9.50 -15.38
N ALA A 395 3.47 -10.59 -15.71
CA ALA A 395 2.11 -10.52 -16.29
C ALA A 395 1.02 -10.02 -15.32
N MET A 396 1.19 -10.22 -14.01
CA MET A 396 0.12 -9.92 -13.03
C MET A 396 0.23 -8.50 -12.43
N VAL A 397 1.12 -7.65 -12.94
CA VAL A 397 1.33 -6.28 -12.47
C VAL A 397 1.00 -5.30 -13.59
N GLU A 398 0.33 -4.20 -13.26
CA GLU A 398 -0.04 -3.16 -14.23
C GLU A 398 1.19 -2.44 -14.79
N ASN A 399 1.09 -1.99 -16.05
CA ASN A 399 2.17 -1.27 -16.72
C ASN A 399 2.62 -0.01 -15.95
N SER A 400 1.72 0.67 -15.23
CA SER A 400 2.08 1.85 -14.43
C SER A 400 3.15 1.56 -13.37
N PHE A 401 3.08 0.40 -12.70
CA PHE A 401 4.08 -0.02 -11.72
C PHE A 401 5.41 -0.40 -12.39
N LYS A 402 5.34 -1.08 -13.53
CA LYS A 402 6.52 -1.49 -14.31
C LYS A 402 7.28 -0.30 -14.84
N VAL A 403 6.59 0.63 -15.50
CA VAL A 403 7.16 1.88 -16.02
C VAL A 403 7.81 2.67 -14.89
N PHE A 404 7.15 2.79 -13.73
CA PHE A 404 7.74 3.44 -12.56
C PHE A 404 9.04 2.75 -12.11
N ALA A 405 9.03 1.42 -11.99
CA ALA A 405 10.20 0.66 -11.56
C ALA A 405 11.37 0.74 -12.56
N LEU A 406 11.11 0.64 -13.86
CA LEU A 406 12.12 0.78 -14.91
C LEU A 406 12.75 2.19 -14.91
N ARG A 407 11.94 3.23 -14.72
CA ARG A 407 12.46 4.61 -14.54
C ARG A 407 13.35 4.73 -13.30
N GLN A 408 13.00 4.06 -12.20
CA GLN A 408 13.84 4.02 -11.00
C GLN A 408 15.16 3.29 -11.25
N ILE A 409 15.16 2.19 -12.02
CA ILE A 409 16.40 1.50 -12.40
C ILE A 409 17.33 2.46 -13.13
N MET A 410 16.80 3.16 -14.14
CA MET A 410 17.57 4.13 -14.90
C MET A 410 18.18 5.22 -14.01
N GLN A 411 17.39 5.84 -13.14
CA GLN A 411 17.86 6.90 -12.23
C GLN A 411 18.93 6.41 -11.24
N ARG A 412 18.85 5.15 -10.80
CA ARG A 412 19.76 4.58 -9.80
C ARG A 412 20.97 3.87 -10.39
N SER A 413 20.96 3.59 -11.70
CA SER A 413 22.10 2.96 -12.39
C SER A 413 23.36 3.83 -12.38
N GLY A 414 23.22 5.14 -12.17
CA GLY A 414 24.32 6.10 -12.23
C GLY A 414 24.88 6.32 -13.65
N LEU A 415 24.21 5.78 -14.67
CA LEU A 415 24.60 5.93 -16.07
C LEU A 415 23.99 7.18 -16.68
N GLU A 416 24.71 7.79 -17.63
CA GLU A 416 24.15 8.86 -18.46
C GLU A 416 23.05 8.31 -19.37
N LEU A 417 22.05 9.12 -19.71
CA LEU A 417 20.92 8.70 -20.55
C LEU A 417 21.33 8.21 -21.94
N ALA A 418 22.49 8.65 -22.44
CA ALA A 418 23.04 8.23 -23.73
C ALA A 418 23.84 6.92 -23.65
N HIS A 419 23.99 6.32 -22.47
CA HIS A 419 24.80 5.12 -22.30
C HIS A 419 24.17 3.91 -23.01
N PRO A 420 24.91 3.17 -23.88
CA PRO A 420 24.37 2.06 -24.67
C PRO A 420 23.69 0.96 -23.84
N SER A 421 24.16 0.70 -22.62
CA SER A 421 23.53 -0.28 -21.71
C SER A 421 22.10 0.07 -21.29
N LEU A 422 21.62 1.30 -21.53
CA LEU A 422 20.23 1.68 -21.28
C LEU A 422 19.29 1.43 -22.47
N GLU A 423 19.83 1.16 -23.67
CA GLU A 423 19.03 0.91 -24.88
C GLU A 423 17.98 -0.21 -24.69
N PRO A 424 18.30 -1.38 -24.09
CA PRO A 424 17.27 -2.39 -23.81
C PRO A 424 16.17 -1.90 -22.87
N LEU A 425 16.51 -1.04 -21.91
CA LEU A 425 15.55 -0.50 -20.95
C LEU A 425 14.59 0.50 -21.61
N PHE A 426 15.07 1.30 -22.58
CA PHE A 426 14.21 2.19 -23.37
C PHE A 426 13.22 1.40 -24.24
N LEU A 427 13.68 0.32 -24.90
CA LEU A 427 12.79 -0.54 -25.67
C LEU A 427 11.67 -1.14 -24.81
N LEU A 428 12.01 -1.62 -23.60
CA LEU A 428 11.01 -2.14 -22.66
C LEU A 428 10.04 -1.05 -22.16
N LEU A 429 10.48 0.20 -22.03
CA LEU A 429 9.59 1.30 -21.69
C LEU A 429 8.63 1.62 -22.83
N ASP A 430 9.11 1.65 -24.07
CA ASP A 430 8.30 1.91 -25.26
C ASP A 430 7.24 0.81 -25.49
N GLU A 431 7.56 -0.45 -25.19
CA GLU A 431 6.59 -1.56 -25.26
C GLU A 431 5.47 -1.50 -24.21
N LEU A 432 5.69 -0.76 -23.10
CA LEU A 432 4.74 -0.68 -21.98
C LEU A 432 3.82 0.54 -22.04
N LEU A 433 4.14 1.53 -22.88
CA LEU A 433 3.37 2.76 -23.13
C LEU A 433 2.34 2.54 -24.24
#